data_AF-I0WVU1-F1
#
_entry.id   AF-I0WVU1-F1
#
_cell.length_a   1.000
_cell.length_b   1.000
_cell.length_c   1.000
_cell.angle_alpha   90.00
_cell.angle_beta   90.00
_cell.angle_gamma   90.00
#
_symmetry.space_group_name_H-M   'P 1'
#
loop_
_entity.id
_entity.type
_entity.pdbx_description
1 polymer ?
#
loop_
_entity_poly.entity_id
_entity_poly.type
_entity_poly.pdbx_seq_one_letter_code
_entity_poly.pdbx_strand_id
1 'polypeptide(L)'
;MELLAFAKIWIPYGGGSDEEILVNFGLRRDQYLRRLRSILDSFSLDIDPKEAASLRGLIQQHAESVSRSNSFSNNIIRHRFGSTPDRRRDS
;
A
#
# COMPACT_ATOMS: atom_id res chain seq x y z
N MET A 1 11.82 -4.14 19.10
CA MET A 1 11.14 -4.45 17.81
C MET A 1 9.63 -4.23 17.94
N GLU A 2 9.20 -3.00 18.18
CA GLU A 2 7.77 -2.74 18.49
C GLU A 2 6.87 -2.78 17.26
N LEU A 3 7.37 -2.41 16.07
CA LEU A 3 6.61 -2.54 14.82
C LEU A 3 6.21 -3.99 14.53
N LEU A 4 7.14 -4.93 14.69
CA LEU A 4 6.88 -6.34 14.41
C LEU A 4 5.96 -6.95 15.47
N ALA A 5 6.16 -6.62 16.75
CA ALA A 5 5.29 -7.09 17.83
C ALA A 5 3.86 -6.60 17.64
N PHE A 6 3.69 -5.33 17.29
CA PHE A 6 2.38 -4.77 16.93
C PHE A 6 1.79 -5.49 15.71
N ALA A 7 2.57 -5.68 14.65
CA ALA A 7 2.10 -6.42 13.48
C ALA A 7 1.57 -7.81 13.84
N LYS A 8 2.31 -8.57 14.67
CA LYS A 8 1.92 -9.92 15.11
C LYS A 8 0.59 -9.94 15.87
N ILE A 9 0.36 -8.98 16.76
CA ILE A 9 -0.89 -8.86 17.52
C ILE A 9 -2.08 -8.65 16.58
N TRP A 10 -1.88 -7.85 15.53
CA TRP A 10 -2.97 -7.43 14.65
C TRP A 10 -3.14 -8.27 13.38
N ILE A 11 -2.20 -9.16 13.04
CA ILE A 11 -2.31 -10.09 11.89
C ILE A 11 -3.68 -10.79 11.83
N PRO A 12 -4.22 -11.39 12.91
CA PRO A 12 -5.47 -12.14 12.86
C PRO A 12 -6.67 -11.29 12.45
N TYR A 13 -6.59 -9.97 12.65
CA TYR A 13 -7.63 -9.00 12.35
C TYR A 13 -7.43 -8.29 11.01
N GLY A 14 -6.42 -8.68 10.23
CA GLY A 14 -6.07 -8.01 8.97
C GLY A 14 -5.13 -6.80 9.13
N GLY A 15 -4.47 -6.68 10.28
CA GLY A 15 -3.53 -5.61 10.62
C GLY A 15 -4.18 -4.45 11.39
N GLY A 16 -3.34 -3.68 12.11
CA GLY A 16 -3.82 -2.55 12.92
C GLY A 16 -4.38 -1.46 12.03
N SER A 17 -5.37 -0.71 12.50
CA SER A 17 -6.02 0.37 11.74
C SER A 17 -5.10 1.57 11.50
N ASP A 18 -5.43 2.43 10.54
CA ASP A 18 -4.65 3.64 10.22
C ASP A 18 -4.53 4.56 11.44
N GLU A 19 -5.61 4.67 12.21
CA GLU A 19 -5.69 5.46 13.43
C GLU A 19 -4.78 4.90 14.52
N GLU A 20 -4.80 3.58 14.74
CA GLU A 20 -3.93 2.94 15.73
C GLU A 20 -2.45 3.01 15.34
N ILE A 21 -2.13 2.83 14.05
CA ILE A 21 -0.75 2.98 13.57
C ILE A 21 -0.28 4.43 13.80
N LEU A 22 -1.14 5.41 13.55
CA LEU A 22 -0.81 6.82 13.77
C LEU A 22 -0.65 7.14 15.26
N VAL A 23 -1.52 6.62 16.13
CA VAL A 23 -1.46 6.85 17.58
C VAL A 23 -0.23 6.18 18.20
N ASN A 24 0.07 4.93 17.80
CA ASN A 24 1.17 4.18 18.41
C ASN A 24 2.54 4.56 17.85
N PHE A 25 2.64 4.90 16.55
CA PHE A 25 3.93 5.10 15.88
C PHE A 25 4.11 6.48 15.25
N GLY A 26 3.07 7.31 15.20
CA GLY A 26 3.11 8.57 14.45
C GLY A 26 3.28 8.36 12.94
N LEU A 27 2.97 7.16 12.44
CA LEU A 27 3.16 6.79 11.04
C LEU A 27 1.83 6.69 10.32
N ARG A 28 1.86 7.05 9.03
CA ARG A 28 0.78 6.66 8.12
C ARG A 28 0.93 5.18 7.76
N ARG A 29 -0.17 4.52 7.42
CA ARG A 29 -0.21 3.10 7.08
C ARG A 29 0.78 2.70 6.00
N ASP A 30 0.95 3.53 4.98
CA ASP A 30 1.90 3.30 3.89
C ASP A 30 3.36 3.27 4.39
N GLN A 31 3.73 4.19 5.28
CA GLN A 31 5.07 4.25 5.87
C GLN A 31 5.31 3.08 6.81
N TYR A 32 4.30 2.72 7.61
CA TYR A 32 4.35 1.56 8.48
C TYR A 32 4.61 0.27 7.70
N LEU A 33 3.87 0.02 6.62
CA LEU A 33 4.07 -1.17 5.80
C LEU A 33 5.42 -1.19 5.08
N ARG A 34 5.90 -0.04 4.60
CA ARG A 34 7.23 0.06 4.00
C ARG A 34 8.33 -0.32 4.99
N ARG A 35 8.25 0.18 6.23
CA ARG A 35 9.19 -0.18 7.29
C ARG A 35 9.08 -1.65 7.67
N LEU A 36 7.85 -2.17 7.80
CA LEU A 36 7.61 -3.57 8.12
C LEU A 36 8.21 -4.50 7.06
N ARG A 37 8.06 -4.17 5.76
CA ARG A 37 8.71 -4.89 4.66
C ARG A 37 10.22 -4.84 4.77
N SER A 38 10.80 -3.67 5.01
CA SER A 38 12.25 -3.52 5.18
C SER A 38 12.78 -4.39 6.31
N ILE A 39 12.04 -4.48 7.43
CA ILE A 39 12.40 -5.35 8.56
C ILE A 39 12.34 -6.82 8.14
N LEU A 40 11.26 -7.25 7.47
CA LEU A 40 11.10 -8.63 6.98
C LEU A 40 12.13 -9.04 5.91
N ASP A 41 12.66 -8.08 5.14
CA ASP A 41 13.68 -8.33 4.13
C ASP A 41 15.11 -8.21 4.68
N SER A 42 15.34 -7.36 5.69
CA SER A 42 16.69 -7.13 6.26
C SER A 42 17.07 -8.10 7.36
N PHE A 43 16.07 -8.68 8.04
CA PHE A 43 16.31 -9.51 9.19
C PHE A 43 15.87 -10.95 8.92
N SER A 44 16.83 -11.89 8.99
CA SER A 44 16.57 -13.31 9.28
C SER A 44 16.13 -13.49 10.73
N LEU A 45 15.12 -12.72 11.15
CA LEU A 45 14.55 -12.89 12.48
C LEU A 45 13.86 -14.25 12.53
N ASP A 46 13.93 -14.84 13.71
CA ASP A 46 13.27 -16.08 14.12
C ASP A 46 11.75 -15.86 14.18
N ILE A 47 11.18 -15.47 13.03
CA ILE A 47 9.77 -15.29 12.79
C ILE A 47 9.31 -16.60 12.18
N ASP A 48 8.27 -17.17 12.77
CA ASP A 48 7.66 -18.37 12.24
C ASP A 48 7.28 -18.14 10.76
N PRO A 49 7.64 -19.04 9.84
CA PRO A 49 7.43 -18.85 8.41
C PRO A 49 5.95 -18.61 8.06
N LYS A 50 5.00 -19.11 8.86
CA LYS A 50 3.57 -18.85 8.68
C LYS A 50 3.18 -17.42 9.04
N GLU A 51 3.78 -16.86 10.09
CA GLU A 51 3.60 -15.46 10.45
C GLU A 51 4.22 -14.54 9.38
N ALA A 52 5.43 -14.87 8.92
CA ALA A 52 6.08 -14.13 7.84
C ALA A 52 5.26 -14.15 6.54
N ALA A 53 4.66 -15.29 6.19
CA ALA A 53 3.77 -15.41 5.03
C ALA A 53 2.52 -14.53 5.18
N SER A 54 1.91 -14.52 6.37
CA SER A 54 0.72 -13.69 6.67
C SER A 54 1.04 -12.20 6.55
N LEU A 55 2.19 -11.76 7.09
CA LEU A 55 2.65 -10.37 6.99
C LEU A 55 2.94 -9.95 5.54
N ARG A 56 3.61 -10.82 4.78
CA ARG A 56 3.89 -10.58 3.35
C ARG A 56 2.58 -10.48 2.55
N GLY A 57 1.59 -11.33 2.84
CA GLY A 57 0.27 -11.26 2.23
C GLY A 57 -0.44 -9.93 2.47
N LEU A 58 -0.40 -9.44 3.71
CA LEU A 58 -0.99 -8.14 4.08
C LEU A 58 -0.32 -6.97 3.35
N ILE A 59 1.02 -6.97 3.27
CA ILE A 59 1.78 -5.95 2.53
C ILE A 59 1.41 -5.97 1.04
N GLN A 60 1.27 -7.17 0.46
CA GLN A 60 0.94 -7.35 -0.96
C GLN A 60 -0.48 -6.86 -1.29
N GLN A 61 -1.49 -7.26 -0.49
CA GLN A 61 -2.87 -6.81 -0.67
C GLN A 61 -3.00 -5.29 -0.60
N HIS A 62 -2.22 -4.66 0.29
CA HIS A 62 -2.27 -3.23 0.41
C HIS A 62 -1.59 -2.52 -0.77
N ALA A 63 -0.45 -3.05 -1.27
CA ALA A 63 0.21 -2.54 -2.46
C ALA A 63 -0.70 -2.61 -3.71
N GLU A 64 -1.50 -3.67 -3.84
CA GLU A 64 -2.47 -3.83 -4.92
C GLU A 64 -3.62 -2.82 -4.80
N SER A 65 -4.12 -2.59 -3.59
CA SER A 65 -5.18 -1.61 -3.32
C SER A 65 -4.72 -0.19 -3.61
N VAL A 66 -3.48 0.16 -3.22
CA VAL A 66 -2.86 1.46 -3.55
C VAL A 66 -2.69 1.60 -5.06
N SER A 67 -2.23 0.56 -5.74
CA SER A 67 -2.03 0.57 -7.20
C SER A 67 -3.35 0.74 -7.96
N ARG A 68 -4.44 0.09 -7.51
CA ARG A 68 -5.78 0.28 -8.10
C ARG A 68 -6.26 1.72 -7.94
N SER A 69 -6.20 2.29 -6.74
CA SER A 69 -6.59 3.69 -6.50
C SER A 69 -5.76 4.69 -7.30
N ASN A 70 -4.46 4.43 -7.45
CA ASN A 70 -3.57 5.30 -8.21
C ASN A 70 -3.86 5.23 -9.73
N SER A 71 -4.22 4.05 -10.25
CA SER A 71 -4.58 3.86 -11.66
C SER A 71 -5.91 4.55 -12.04
N PHE A 72 -6.91 4.50 -11.15
CA PHE A 72 -8.17 5.24 -11.35
C PHE A 72 -7.96 6.75 -11.40
N SER A 73 -7.10 7.29 -10.53
CA SER A 73 -6.82 8.74 -10.49
C SER A 73 -5.99 9.20 -11.70
N ASN A 74 -5.06 8.38 -12.18
CA ASN A 74 -4.18 8.74 -13.31
C ASN A 74 -4.91 8.67 -14.68
N ASN A 75 -5.97 7.85 -14.79
CA ASN A 75 -6.72 7.71 -16.05
C ASN A 75 -7.70 8.87 -16.30
N ILE A 76 -8.12 9.59 -15.26
CA ILE A 76 -9.05 10.74 -15.38
C ILE A 76 -8.34 11.99 -15.94
N ILE A 77 -7.02 12.14 -15.72
CA ILE A 77 -6.26 13.30 -16.22
C ILE A 77 -5.87 13.15 -17.69
N ARG A 78 -5.76 11.93 -18.22
CA ARG A 78 -5.40 11.70 -19.64
C ARG A 78 -6.52 11.96 -20.65
N HIS A 79 -7.78 12.08 -20.22
CA HIS A 79 -8.92 12.20 -21.14
C HIS A 79 -9.41 13.64 -21.41
N ARG A 80 -8.74 14.69 -20.90
CA ARG A 80 -9.23 16.08 -21.05
C ARG A 80 -8.49 16.94 -22.09
N PHE A 81 -7.38 16.50 -22.69
CA PHE A 81 -6.66 17.31 -23.69
C PHE A 81 -6.26 16.52 -24.94
N GLY A 82 -6.90 16.86 -26.06
CA GLY A 82 -6.62 16.38 -27.44
C GLY A 82 -7.72 15.45 -27.97
N SER A 83 -8.53 15.76 -28.99
CA SER A 83 -8.33 16.66 -30.12
C SER A 83 -9.68 17.13 -30.66
N THR A 84 -9.85 18.44 -30.88
CA THR A 84 -10.93 19.02 -31.67
C THR A 84 -10.81 18.58 -33.13
N PRO A 85 -11.90 18.16 -33.80
CA PRO A 85 -11.86 17.85 -35.22
C PRO A 85 -11.81 19.17 -35.99
N ASP A 86 -10.70 19.46 -36.69
CA ASP A 86 -10.66 20.55 -37.66
C ASP A 86 -11.48 20.12 -38.88
N ARG A 87 -12.79 20.40 -38.84
CA ARG A 87 -13.59 20.51 -40.05
C ARG A 87 -13.30 21.87 -40.67
N ARG A 88 -12.36 21.93 -41.61
CA ARG A 88 -12.44 22.92 -42.69
C ARG A 88 -12.79 22.26 -44.01
N ARG A 89 -13.98 22.66 -44.42
CA ARG A 89 -14.67 22.47 -45.69
C ARG A 89 -14.16 23.54 -46.67
N ASP A 90 -14.34 23.27 -47.96
CA ASP A 90 -14.30 24.18 -49.13
C ASP A 90 -12.88 24.51 -49.63
N SER A 91 -12.53 24.36 -50.92
CA SER A 91 -13.30 24.17 -52.17
C SER A 91 -12.46 23.44 -53.21
#